data_AF-A0A8J6QA46-F1
#
_entry.id   AF-A0A8J6QA46-F1
#
_cell.length_a   1.000
_cell.length_b   1.000
_cell.length_c   1.000
_cell.angle_alpha   90.00
_cell.angle_beta   90.00
_cell.angle_gamma   90.00
#
_symmetry.space_group_name_H-M   'P 1'
#
loop_
_entity.id
_entity.type
_entity.pdbx_description
1 polymer ?
#
loop_
_entity_poly.entity_id
_entity_poly.type
_entity_poly.pdbx_seq_one_letter_code
_entity_poly.pdbx_strand_id
1 'polypeptide(L)'
;MKHKLLLLLTAALVFSSCTKDNSSNSTNFKIENQQATGSSAFDILSDDTYKSLIIELVYVEGFAPTSTAISNFQNFLNARIYKPGGITVEKRAIASPGESPYTTKEIAAIEDKNRTLYNTEDQIAIWMFFADGESDQNDDTSVVLGTAYRNTSFVIYEETLHGFSDSRYEPNRITLESTVINHEFGHILGLTNLGTAMTEDHEDPEHEKHCDVESCLMYWAAESSSSLGNLFNAGTVPQLDPKCLADLQANGGK
;
A
#
# COMPACT_ATOMS: atom_id res chain seq x y z
N MET A 1 -33.12 -8.84 74.71
CA MET A 1 -32.31 -8.70 73.48
C MET A 1 -32.68 -9.81 72.50
N LYS A 2 -32.93 -9.43 71.24
CA LYS A 2 -33.06 -10.24 70.02
C LYS A 2 -34.45 -10.84 69.68
N HIS A 3 -34.73 -10.74 68.37
CA HIS A 3 -35.76 -11.38 67.53
C HIS A 3 -36.96 -10.50 67.15
N LYS A 4 -37.37 -10.34 65.89
CA LYS A 4 -36.86 -10.71 64.55
C LYS A 4 -37.60 -9.75 63.59
N LEU A 5 -36.89 -8.98 62.76
CA LEU A 5 -37.50 -8.18 61.68
C LEU A 5 -37.60 -9.07 60.44
N LEU A 6 -38.82 -9.29 59.97
CA LEU A 6 -39.16 -10.04 58.76
C LEU A 6 -38.85 -9.17 57.53
N LEU A 7 -37.78 -9.49 56.79
CA LEU A 7 -37.50 -8.86 55.49
C LEU A 7 -38.10 -9.76 54.39
N LEU A 8 -39.12 -9.25 53.70
CA LEU A 8 -39.67 -9.86 52.49
C LEU A 8 -38.67 -9.72 51.34
N LEU A 9 -38.27 -10.85 50.75
CA LEU A 9 -37.44 -10.94 49.55
C LEU A 9 -38.37 -10.92 48.32
N THR A 10 -38.43 -9.80 47.60
CA THR A 10 -39.08 -9.71 46.30
C THR A 10 -38.04 -9.97 45.20
N ALA A 11 -38.08 -11.16 44.62
CA ALA A 11 -37.33 -11.50 43.42
C ALA A 11 -38.09 -11.01 42.18
N ALA A 12 -37.58 -9.97 41.51
CA ALA A 12 -38.06 -9.55 40.20
C ALA A 12 -37.31 -10.34 39.11
N LEU A 13 -38.00 -11.35 38.56
CA LEU A 13 -37.63 -12.00 37.30
C LEU A 13 -37.97 -11.05 36.15
N VAL A 14 -36.96 -10.44 35.53
CA VAL A 14 -37.11 -9.77 34.24
C VAL A 14 -36.46 -10.64 33.19
N PHE A 15 -37.31 -11.32 32.41
CA PHE A 15 -36.93 -12.02 31.20
C PHE A 15 -36.53 -10.98 30.13
N SER A 16 -35.23 -10.83 29.87
CA SER A 16 -34.77 -10.17 28.63
C SER A 16 -34.66 -11.21 27.53
N SER A 17 -35.60 -11.14 26.59
CA SER A 17 -35.62 -11.89 25.35
C SER A 17 -34.46 -11.43 24.45
N CYS A 18 -33.43 -12.26 24.31
CA CYS A 18 -32.42 -12.08 23.26
C CYS A 18 -33.03 -12.53 21.93
N THR A 19 -33.43 -11.57 21.10
CA THR A 19 -33.60 -11.81 19.66
C THR A 19 -32.22 -12.17 19.11
N LYS A 20 -32.08 -13.41 18.61
CA LYS A 20 -30.95 -13.79 17.78
C LYS A 20 -31.16 -13.15 16.41
N ASP A 21 -30.56 -12.00 16.19
CA ASP A 21 -30.35 -11.51 14.83
C ASP A 21 -29.32 -12.42 14.18
N ASN A 22 -29.78 -13.13 13.16
CA ASN A 22 -28.98 -14.02 12.35
C ASN A 22 -28.14 -13.13 11.42
N SER A 23 -26.97 -12.70 11.87
CA SER A 23 -26.04 -11.94 11.04
C SER A 23 -25.56 -12.86 9.91
N SER A 24 -26.15 -12.71 8.73
CA SER A 24 -25.49 -13.17 7.52
C SER A 24 -24.12 -12.48 7.48
N ASN A 25 -23.04 -13.26 7.47
CA ASN A 25 -21.69 -12.76 7.17
C ASN A 25 -21.71 -12.22 5.72
N SER A 26 -22.20 -11.00 5.53
CA SER A 26 -21.88 -10.23 4.34
C SER A 26 -20.42 -9.80 4.53
N THR A 27 -19.51 -10.45 3.82
CA THR A 27 -18.12 -10.03 3.76
C THR A 27 -18.10 -8.56 3.32
N ASN A 28 -17.72 -7.67 4.22
CA ASN A 28 -17.65 -6.26 3.89
C ASN A 28 -16.30 -6.02 3.21
N PHE A 29 -16.25 -6.27 1.90
CA PHE A 29 -15.05 -6.15 1.07
C PHE A 29 -14.36 -4.78 1.23
N LYS A 30 -15.10 -3.73 1.58
CA LYS A 30 -14.51 -2.42 1.89
C LYS A 30 -13.56 -2.47 3.09
N ILE A 31 -13.91 -3.19 4.15
CA ILE A 31 -13.06 -3.34 5.34
C ILE A 31 -11.80 -4.13 4.99
N GLU A 32 -11.91 -5.11 4.10
CA GLU A 32 -10.77 -5.92 3.66
C GLU A 32 -9.71 -5.11 2.92
N ASN A 33 -10.07 -3.97 2.32
CA ASN A 33 -9.14 -3.05 1.66
C ASN A 33 -8.65 -1.88 2.55
N GLN A 34 -9.05 -1.84 3.82
CA GLN A 34 -8.71 -0.76 4.77
C GLN A 34 -7.89 -1.25 5.96
N GLN A 35 -7.10 -2.31 5.76
CA GLN A 35 -6.25 -2.91 6.80
C GLN A 35 -4.86 -2.26 6.82
N ALA A 36 -4.03 -2.65 7.79
CA ALA A 36 -2.65 -2.15 7.90
C ALA A 36 -1.80 -2.54 6.68
N THR A 37 -0.88 -1.68 6.24
CA THR A 37 0.07 -1.97 5.15
C THR A 37 0.72 -3.34 5.32
N GLY A 38 0.88 -4.08 4.22
CA GLY A 38 1.47 -5.41 4.19
C GLY A 38 0.59 -6.58 4.70
N SER A 39 -0.54 -6.30 5.37
CA SER A 39 -1.41 -7.38 5.92
C SER A 39 -2.09 -8.27 4.87
N SER A 40 -2.12 -7.85 3.60
CA SER A 40 -2.62 -8.66 2.48
C SER A 40 -1.52 -9.24 1.59
N ALA A 41 -0.27 -9.24 2.05
CA ALA A 41 0.87 -9.70 1.25
C ALA A 41 0.67 -11.12 0.69
N PHE A 42 0.30 -12.09 1.53
CA PHE A 42 0.05 -13.47 1.11
C PHE A 42 -1.05 -13.58 0.05
N ASP A 43 -2.15 -12.84 0.24
CA ASP A 43 -3.29 -12.80 -0.69
C ASP A 43 -2.91 -12.19 -2.06
N ILE A 44 -2.00 -11.22 -2.06
CA ILE A 44 -1.47 -10.59 -3.27
C ILE A 44 -0.45 -11.51 -3.96
N LEU A 45 0.42 -12.17 -3.20
CA LEU A 45 1.51 -13.01 -3.71
C LEU A 45 1.01 -14.34 -4.28
N SER A 46 0.14 -15.03 -3.56
CA SER A 46 -0.33 -16.39 -3.89
C SER A 46 -1.61 -16.39 -4.73
N ASP A 47 -1.94 -17.49 -5.38
CA ASP A 47 -3.24 -17.70 -6.00
C ASP A 47 -4.20 -18.49 -5.10
N ASP A 48 -4.04 -18.48 -3.77
CA ASP A 48 -4.86 -19.27 -2.84
C ASP A 48 -6.32 -18.78 -2.84
N THR A 49 -6.55 -17.54 -2.37
CA THR A 49 -7.85 -16.88 -2.39
C THR A 49 -8.13 -16.24 -3.76
N TYR A 50 -7.32 -15.26 -4.15
CA TYR A 50 -7.57 -14.40 -5.31
C TYR A 50 -6.82 -14.90 -6.54
N LYS A 51 -7.56 -15.21 -7.61
CA LYS A 51 -7.01 -15.72 -8.87
C LYS A 51 -6.60 -14.59 -9.82
N SER A 52 -7.15 -13.40 -9.65
CA SER A 52 -6.81 -12.20 -10.44
C SER A 52 -6.54 -10.98 -9.55
N LEU A 53 -5.89 -9.98 -10.12
CA LEU A 53 -5.62 -8.70 -9.46
C LEU A 53 -6.06 -7.55 -10.37
N ILE A 54 -6.77 -6.58 -9.82
CA ILE A 54 -7.14 -5.34 -10.50
C ILE A 54 -6.49 -4.14 -9.83
N ILE A 55 -5.89 -3.25 -10.63
CA ILE A 55 -5.33 -1.98 -10.16
C ILE A 55 -6.30 -0.87 -10.56
N GLU A 56 -6.94 -0.23 -9.58
CA GLU A 56 -7.64 1.04 -9.76
C GLU A 56 -6.61 2.16 -9.72
N LEU A 57 -6.16 2.60 -10.90
CA LEU A 57 -5.21 3.68 -11.06
C LEU A 57 -5.97 5.00 -11.21
N VAL A 58 -5.89 5.82 -10.17
CA VAL A 58 -6.52 7.14 -10.14
C VAL A 58 -5.45 8.21 -10.14
N TYR A 59 -5.63 9.24 -10.93
CA TYR A 59 -4.67 10.35 -11.01
C TYR A 59 -5.41 11.68 -11.09
N VAL A 60 -4.80 12.73 -10.59
CA VAL A 60 -5.32 14.08 -10.81
C VAL A 60 -5.06 14.52 -12.25
N GLU A 61 -6.01 15.21 -12.89
CA GLU A 61 -5.86 15.75 -14.24
C GLU A 61 -4.52 16.49 -14.42
N GLY A 62 -3.72 16.08 -15.42
CA GLY A 62 -2.38 16.62 -15.66
C GLY A 62 -1.23 15.83 -15.03
N PHE A 63 -1.53 14.93 -14.08
CA PHE A 63 -0.56 14.12 -13.32
C PHE A 63 -0.75 12.62 -13.59
N ALA A 64 -1.03 12.27 -14.84
CA ALA A 64 -1.10 10.87 -15.24
C ALA A 64 0.32 10.29 -15.30
N PRO A 65 0.58 9.11 -14.73
CA PRO A 65 1.89 8.47 -14.87
C PRO A 65 2.17 8.09 -16.32
N THR A 66 3.46 7.95 -16.65
CA THR A 66 3.84 7.44 -17.96
C THR A 66 3.34 6.02 -18.18
N SER A 67 2.91 5.72 -19.42
CA SER A 67 2.49 4.36 -19.80
C SER A 67 3.60 3.33 -19.66
N THR A 68 4.86 3.76 -19.76
CA THR A 68 6.02 2.88 -19.62
C THR A 68 6.23 2.49 -18.16
N ALA A 69 6.08 3.42 -17.21
CA ALA A 69 6.15 3.08 -15.79
C ALA A 69 5.05 2.09 -15.37
N ILE A 70 3.82 2.25 -15.89
CA ILE A 70 2.75 1.27 -15.64
C ILE A 70 3.04 -0.10 -16.25
N SER A 71 3.64 -0.13 -17.45
CA SER A 71 4.07 -1.40 -18.06
C SER A 71 5.19 -2.07 -17.25
N ASN A 72 6.14 -1.28 -16.74
CA ASN A 72 7.21 -1.77 -15.86
C ASN A 72 6.65 -2.33 -14.55
N PHE A 73 5.64 -1.67 -13.97
CA PHE A 73 4.96 -2.15 -12.77
C PHE A 73 4.22 -3.47 -13.03
N GLN A 74 3.49 -3.59 -14.14
CA GLN A 74 2.87 -4.88 -14.51
C GLN A 74 3.92 -5.98 -14.69
N ASN A 75 5.08 -5.69 -15.28
CA ASN A 75 6.18 -6.65 -15.38
C ASN A 75 6.76 -7.01 -14.01
N PHE A 76 6.90 -6.03 -13.12
CA PHE A 76 7.33 -6.24 -11.74
C PHE A 76 6.41 -7.25 -11.04
N LEU A 77 5.09 -7.03 -11.10
CA LEU A 77 4.09 -7.93 -10.52
C LEU A 77 4.12 -9.32 -11.15
N ASN A 78 4.12 -9.42 -12.49
CA ASN A 78 4.09 -10.71 -13.19
C ASN A 78 5.29 -11.60 -12.84
N ALA A 79 6.43 -11.01 -12.50
CA ALA A 79 7.61 -11.76 -12.07
C ALA A 79 7.54 -12.23 -10.60
N ARG A 80 6.61 -11.72 -9.78
CA ARG A 80 6.62 -11.89 -8.32
C ARG A 80 5.35 -12.55 -7.75
N ILE A 81 4.21 -12.43 -8.44
CA ILE A 81 2.92 -12.92 -7.93
C ILE A 81 2.31 -14.02 -8.81
N TYR A 82 1.59 -14.96 -8.19
CA TYR A 82 0.75 -15.94 -8.86
C TYR A 82 -0.69 -15.43 -8.98
N LYS A 83 -1.07 -15.01 -10.19
CA LYS A 83 -2.44 -14.56 -10.53
C LYS A 83 -2.85 -15.15 -11.89
N PRO A 84 -3.29 -16.42 -11.96
CA PRO A 84 -3.60 -17.09 -13.24
C PRO A 84 -4.75 -16.45 -14.01
N GLY A 85 -5.66 -15.73 -13.32
CA GLY A 85 -6.71 -14.92 -13.92
C GLY A 85 -6.23 -13.59 -14.52
N GLY A 86 -4.94 -13.25 -14.35
CA GLY A 86 -4.31 -12.07 -14.92
C GLY A 86 -4.30 -10.85 -13.98
N ILE A 87 -3.60 -9.81 -14.46
CA ILE A 87 -3.44 -8.52 -13.80
C ILE A 87 -3.99 -7.45 -14.74
N THR A 88 -4.99 -6.70 -14.31
CA THR A 88 -5.61 -5.62 -15.10
C THR A 88 -5.39 -4.26 -14.45
N VAL A 89 -5.44 -3.20 -15.25
CA VAL A 89 -5.34 -1.81 -14.80
C VAL A 89 -6.54 -1.04 -15.35
N GLU A 90 -7.35 -0.49 -14.44
CA GLU A 90 -8.41 0.47 -14.78
C GLU A 90 -7.94 1.87 -14.40
N LYS A 91 -7.78 2.72 -15.42
CA LYS A 91 -7.23 4.06 -15.25
C LYS A 91 -8.30 5.12 -15.42
N ARG A 92 -8.38 6.08 -14.49
CA ARG A 92 -9.27 7.25 -14.59
C ARG A 92 -8.71 8.50 -13.92
N ALA A 93 -9.08 9.65 -14.45
CA ALA A 93 -8.73 10.94 -13.86
C ALA A 93 -9.76 11.39 -12.81
N ILE A 94 -9.33 12.21 -11.86
CA ILE A 94 -10.19 13.03 -11.00
C ILE A 94 -9.75 14.49 -11.06
N ALA A 95 -10.67 15.40 -10.76
CA ALA A 95 -10.30 16.80 -10.55
C ALA A 95 -9.38 16.94 -9.32
N SER A 96 -8.55 17.98 -9.33
CA SER A 96 -7.69 18.34 -8.19
C SER A 96 -8.52 18.42 -6.90
N PRO A 97 -8.13 17.69 -5.84
CA PRO A 97 -8.70 17.85 -4.51
C PRO A 97 -8.45 19.25 -3.93
N GLY A 98 -7.33 19.89 -4.27
CA GLY A 98 -6.97 21.23 -3.81
C GLY A 98 -6.51 21.31 -2.36
N GLU A 99 -5.96 20.23 -1.80
CA GLU A 99 -5.62 20.10 -0.37
C GLU A 99 -4.10 19.88 -0.14
N SER A 100 -3.23 20.31 -1.08
CA SER A 100 -1.76 20.19 -0.95
C SER A 100 -1.19 21.24 0.02
N PRO A 101 -0.19 20.91 0.88
CA PRO A 101 0.45 19.59 1.03
C PRO A 101 -0.48 18.58 1.70
N TYR A 102 -0.39 17.31 1.28
CA TYR A 102 -1.31 16.26 1.68
C TYR A 102 -0.80 15.45 2.87
N THR A 103 -1.59 15.38 3.93
CA THR A 103 -1.43 14.39 5.00
C THR A 103 -1.84 13.00 4.50
N THR A 104 -1.28 11.93 5.09
CA THR A 104 -1.75 10.55 4.83
C THR A 104 -3.25 10.37 5.11
N LYS A 105 -3.80 11.13 6.06
CA LYS A 105 -5.23 11.10 6.39
C LYS A 105 -6.09 11.70 5.26
N GLU A 106 -5.64 12.79 4.64
CA GLU A 106 -6.32 13.39 3.49
C GLU A 106 -6.24 12.48 2.27
N ILE A 107 -5.09 11.86 2.02
CA ILE A 107 -4.95 10.83 0.98
C ILE A 107 -5.94 9.67 1.19
N ALA A 108 -6.05 9.16 2.41
CA ALA A 108 -7.02 8.12 2.73
C ALA A 108 -8.48 8.58 2.56
N ALA A 109 -8.78 9.85 2.86
CA ALA A 109 -10.11 10.42 2.63
C ALA A 109 -10.43 10.60 1.14
N ILE A 110 -9.43 10.95 0.32
CA ILE A 110 -9.54 11.00 -1.14
C ILE A 110 -9.87 9.61 -1.67
N GLU A 111 -9.16 8.57 -1.21
CA GLU A 111 -9.50 7.18 -1.55
C GLU A 111 -10.93 6.84 -1.12
N ASP A 112 -11.32 7.11 0.13
CA ASP A 112 -12.65 6.72 0.64
C ASP A 112 -13.81 7.34 -0.16
N LYS A 113 -13.59 8.53 -0.72
CA LYS A 113 -14.54 9.25 -1.57
C LYS A 113 -14.54 8.74 -3.01
N ASN A 114 -13.39 8.33 -3.53
CA ASN A 114 -13.23 8.06 -4.95
C ASN A 114 -13.15 6.58 -5.29
N ARG A 115 -12.64 5.70 -4.43
CA ARG A 115 -12.43 4.27 -4.70
C ARG A 115 -13.72 3.57 -5.08
N THR A 116 -13.70 2.93 -6.24
CA THR A 116 -14.85 2.23 -6.82
C THR A 116 -14.65 0.72 -6.90
N LEU A 117 -13.40 0.25 -6.86
CA LEU A 117 -13.06 -1.16 -6.95
C LEU A 117 -12.56 -1.69 -5.59
N TYR A 118 -13.18 -2.77 -5.13
CA TYR A 118 -12.88 -3.47 -3.88
C TYR A 118 -12.70 -4.95 -4.17
N ASN A 119 -12.18 -5.70 -3.21
CA ASN A 119 -12.04 -7.15 -3.34
C ASN A 119 -13.38 -7.80 -3.69
N THR A 120 -13.33 -8.88 -4.47
CA THR A 120 -14.45 -9.78 -4.71
C THR A 120 -14.10 -11.16 -4.15
N GLU A 121 -14.89 -12.19 -4.47
CA GLU A 121 -14.56 -13.56 -4.05
C GLU A 121 -13.24 -14.09 -4.65
N ASP A 122 -12.85 -13.63 -5.84
CA ASP A 122 -11.72 -14.18 -6.61
C ASP A 122 -10.76 -13.14 -7.19
N GLN A 123 -11.01 -11.85 -6.95
CA GLN A 123 -10.16 -10.74 -7.40
C GLN A 123 -9.78 -9.83 -6.23
N ILE A 124 -8.48 -9.55 -6.08
CA ILE A 124 -7.98 -8.54 -5.14
C ILE A 124 -7.84 -7.19 -5.85
N ALA A 125 -8.29 -6.12 -5.20
CA ALA A 125 -8.26 -4.77 -5.73
C ALA A 125 -7.17 -3.92 -5.07
N ILE A 126 -6.35 -3.28 -5.89
CA ILE A 126 -5.30 -2.34 -5.48
C ILE A 126 -5.72 -0.92 -5.83
N TRP A 127 -5.60 0.00 -4.89
CA TRP A 127 -5.75 1.43 -5.12
C TRP A 127 -4.38 2.08 -5.30
N MET A 128 -4.24 2.79 -6.41
CA MET A 128 -3.01 3.49 -6.77
C MET A 128 -3.35 4.92 -7.14
N PHE A 129 -2.95 5.88 -6.30
CA PHE A 129 -3.28 7.29 -6.49
C PHE A 129 -2.06 8.13 -6.88
N PHE A 130 -2.19 8.96 -7.92
CA PHE A 130 -1.19 9.95 -8.32
C PHE A 130 -1.68 11.36 -7.99
N ALA A 131 -1.06 11.98 -7.00
CA ALA A 131 -1.44 13.27 -6.45
C ALA A 131 -0.79 14.45 -7.21
N ASP A 132 -1.50 15.57 -7.25
CA ASP A 132 -1.05 16.86 -7.80
C ASP A 132 -0.44 17.79 -6.74
N GLY A 133 0.17 17.20 -5.72
CA GLY A 133 0.68 17.93 -4.57
C GLY A 133 1.73 17.13 -3.84
N GLU A 134 2.36 17.78 -2.88
CA GLU A 134 3.45 17.20 -2.10
C GLU A 134 2.94 16.58 -0.79
N SER A 135 3.81 15.82 -0.12
CA SER A 135 3.53 15.29 1.22
C SER A 135 3.69 16.36 2.29
N ASP A 136 2.84 16.33 3.32
CA ASP A 136 3.02 17.15 4.51
C ASP A 136 4.25 16.75 5.37
N GLN A 137 4.88 15.61 5.04
CA GLN A 137 6.10 15.12 5.67
C GLN A 137 7.39 15.62 4.99
N ASN A 138 7.27 16.45 3.94
CA ASN A 138 8.43 17.09 3.34
C ASN A 138 9.10 18.06 4.33
N ASP A 139 10.43 18.13 4.30
CA ASP A 139 11.21 19.10 5.05
C ASP A 139 12.32 19.74 4.19
N ASP A 140 13.14 20.61 4.79
CA ASP A 140 14.21 21.35 4.09
C ASP A 140 15.29 20.43 3.49
N THR A 141 15.36 19.17 3.91
CA THR A 141 16.44 18.22 3.62
C THR A 141 15.97 16.93 2.94
N SER A 142 14.67 16.63 2.98
CA SER A 142 14.07 15.40 2.45
C SER A 142 12.67 15.66 1.92
N VAL A 143 12.32 15.01 0.82
CA VAL A 143 10.95 15.00 0.29
C VAL A 143 10.46 13.56 0.21
N VAL A 144 9.18 13.35 0.39
CA VAL A 144 8.54 12.04 0.24
C VAL A 144 7.99 11.90 -1.19
N LEU A 145 8.36 10.81 -1.86
CA LEU A 145 7.98 10.54 -3.25
C LEU A 145 6.75 9.65 -3.39
N GLY A 146 6.51 8.78 -2.40
CA GLY A 146 5.37 7.88 -2.34
C GLY A 146 5.06 7.48 -0.90
N THR A 147 3.90 6.86 -0.69
CA THR A 147 3.56 6.28 0.62
C THR A 147 2.54 5.15 0.48
N ALA A 148 2.86 3.97 1.00
CA ALA A 148 1.94 2.87 1.23
C ALA A 148 1.25 3.00 2.60
N TYR A 149 -0.06 3.30 2.60
CA TYR A 149 -0.78 3.69 3.82
C TYR A 149 -1.92 2.75 4.24
N ARG A 150 -2.29 1.79 3.38
CA ARG A 150 -3.19 0.66 3.70
C ARG A 150 -2.68 -0.61 3.04
N ASN A 151 -3.22 -1.76 3.43
CA ASN A 151 -2.88 -3.08 2.88
C ASN A 151 -3.01 -3.21 1.36
N THR A 152 -3.82 -2.36 0.71
CA THR A 152 -4.01 -2.37 -0.75
C THR A 152 -3.99 -0.97 -1.35
N SER A 153 -3.43 0.02 -0.66
CA SER A 153 -3.52 1.43 -1.08
C SER A 153 -2.22 2.17 -0.86
N PHE A 154 -1.76 2.84 -1.92
CA PHE A 154 -0.58 3.69 -1.90
C PHE A 154 -0.77 4.91 -2.80
N VAL A 155 -0.02 5.96 -2.48
CA VAL A 155 0.02 7.22 -3.22
C VAL A 155 1.41 7.46 -3.79
N ILE A 156 1.45 8.07 -4.96
CA ILE A 156 2.64 8.65 -5.59
C ILE A 156 2.41 10.16 -5.66
N TYR A 157 3.35 10.94 -5.13
CA TYR A 157 3.30 12.39 -5.16
C TYR A 157 3.84 12.89 -6.51
N GLU A 158 3.01 12.77 -7.54
CA GLU A 158 3.44 12.93 -8.95
C GLU A 158 3.91 14.34 -9.26
N GLU A 159 3.37 15.39 -8.61
CA GLU A 159 3.92 16.75 -8.70
C GLU A 159 5.37 16.81 -8.18
N THR A 160 5.65 16.16 -7.05
CA THR A 160 7.00 16.06 -6.52
C THR A 160 7.90 15.33 -7.51
N LEU A 161 7.46 14.17 -8.04
CA LEU A 161 8.21 13.47 -9.07
C LEU A 161 8.51 14.41 -10.24
N HIS A 162 7.50 15.11 -10.78
CA HIS A 162 7.64 16.14 -11.82
C HIS A 162 8.80 17.11 -11.57
N GLY A 163 8.98 17.57 -10.34
CA GLY A 163 10.07 18.46 -9.93
C GLY A 163 11.46 17.82 -9.80
N PHE A 164 11.56 16.50 -9.68
CA PHE A 164 12.81 15.75 -9.46
C PHE A 164 13.20 14.83 -10.62
N SER A 165 12.74 15.11 -11.83
CA SER A 165 13.20 14.36 -13.00
C SER A 165 13.22 15.16 -14.30
N ASP A 166 13.88 14.57 -15.29
CA ASP A 166 14.06 15.11 -16.65
C ASP A 166 14.97 16.36 -16.74
N SER A 167 15.61 16.76 -15.64
CA SER A 167 16.74 17.70 -15.66
C SER A 167 18.08 17.00 -15.88
N ARG A 168 19.12 17.78 -16.22
CA ARG A 168 20.47 17.29 -16.59
C ARG A 168 21.10 16.31 -15.59
N TYR A 169 20.80 16.46 -14.30
CA TYR A 169 21.39 15.67 -13.21
C TYR A 169 20.37 14.80 -12.47
N GLU A 170 19.15 14.73 -13.00
CA GLU A 170 18.06 13.96 -12.41
C GLU A 170 17.81 12.70 -13.23
N PRO A 171 17.20 11.66 -12.65
CA PRO A 171 16.72 10.52 -13.42
C PRO A 171 15.70 10.96 -14.47
N ASN A 172 15.45 10.11 -15.46
CA ASN A 172 14.28 10.30 -16.33
C ASN A 172 12.98 9.95 -15.57
N ARG A 173 11.86 10.56 -15.97
CA ARG A 173 10.54 10.40 -15.34
C ARG A 173 10.13 8.95 -15.20
N ILE A 174 10.27 8.19 -16.29
CA ILE A 174 9.91 6.76 -16.35
C ILE A 174 10.64 5.97 -15.28
N THR A 175 11.94 6.23 -15.10
CA THR A 175 12.80 5.51 -14.17
C THR A 175 12.47 5.87 -12.73
N LEU A 176 12.23 7.15 -12.44
CA LEU A 176 11.81 7.59 -11.11
C LEU A 176 10.42 7.03 -10.75
N GLU A 177 9.41 7.20 -11.61
CA GLU A 177 8.07 6.65 -11.43
C GLU A 177 8.15 5.13 -11.19
N SER A 178 8.85 4.39 -12.06
CA SER A 178 8.94 2.93 -11.95
C SER A 178 9.56 2.49 -10.63
N THR A 179 10.58 3.20 -10.14
CA THR A 179 11.21 2.90 -8.85
C THR A 179 10.26 3.15 -7.69
N VAL A 180 9.67 4.34 -7.59
CA VAL A 180 8.78 4.69 -6.47
C VAL A 180 7.55 3.78 -6.46
N ILE A 181 6.93 3.54 -7.63
CA ILE A 181 5.79 2.62 -7.75
C ILE A 181 6.14 1.22 -7.24
N ASN A 182 7.28 0.68 -7.68
CA ASN A 182 7.67 -0.67 -7.28
C ASN A 182 8.09 -0.74 -5.81
N HIS A 183 8.69 0.33 -5.27
CA HIS A 183 9.06 0.44 -3.85
C HIS A 183 7.83 0.46 -2.95
N GLU A 184 6.89 1.36 -3.20
CA GLU A 184 5.63 1.42 -2.44
C GLU A 184 4.86 0.11 -2.54
N PHE A 185 4.85 -0.51 -3.72
CA PHE A 185 4.23 -1.81 -3.85
C PHE A 185 5.02 -2.92 -3.12
N GLY A 186 6.32 -2.78 -2.92
CA GLY A 186 7.10 -3.64 -2.03
C GLY A 186 6.58 -3.60 -0.58
N HIS A 187 6.24 -2.42 -0.07
CA HIS A 187 5.56 -2.28 1.22
C HIS A 187 4.16 -2.91 1.22
N ILE A 188 3.40 -2.79 0.13
CA ILE A 188 2.12 -3.50 -0.04
C ILE A 188 2.32 -5.03 0.00
N LEU A 189 3.42 -5.53 -0.54
CA LEU A 189 3.84 -6.93 -0.44
C LEU A 189 4.46 -7.29 0.93
N GLY A 190 4.41 -6.38 1.91
CA GLY A 190 4.84 -6.61 3.28
C GLY A 190 6.35 -6.59 3.49
N LEU A 191 7.13 -6.12 2.51
CA LEU A 191 8.56 -5.88 2.67
C LEU A 191 8.82 -4.50 3.29
N THR A 192 9.87 -4.29 4.08
CA THR A 192 10.64 -5.30 4.82
C THR A 192 10.01 -5.44 6.20
N ASN A 193 9.76 -6.67 6.67
CA ASN A 193 9.19 -6.93 8.01
C ASN A 193 7.85 -6.19 8.30
N LEU A 194 7.07 -5.87 7.26
CA LEU A 194 5.83 -5.09 7.33
C LEU A 194 4.58 -5.97 7.13
N GLY A 195 4.72 -7.28 7.20
CA GLY A 195 3.64 -8.25 6.98
C GLY A 195 4.13 -9.53 6.31
N THR A 196 5.21 -9.44 5.55
CA THR A 196 6.00 -10.58 5.10
C THR A 196 7.16 -10.78 6.08
N ALA A 197 7.25 -11.97 6.67
CA ALA A 197 8.32 -12.29 7.61
C ALA A 197 9.66 -12.41 6.86
N MET A 198 10.70 -11.84 7.44
CA MET A 198 12.06 -11.97 6.92
C MET A 198 12.57 -13.41 7.09
N THR A 199 13.15 -13.95 6.03
CA THR A 199 13.82 -15.27 6.02
C THR A 199 15.21 -15.22 6.66
N GLU A 200 15.87 -14.07 6.53
CA GLU A 200 17.08 -13.69 7.24
C GLU A 200 17.08 -12.18 7.51
N ASP A 201 17.88 -11.71 8.46
CA ASP A 201 17.89 -10.29 8.84
C ASP A 201 18.49 -9.41 7.72
N HIS A 202 17.74 -8.39 7.34
CA HIS A 202 18.11 -7.36 6.36
C HIS A 202 17.31 -6.07 6.51
N GLU A 203 16.65 -5.86 7.65
CA GLU A 203 15.99 -4.59 7.92
C GLU A 203 17.05 -3.54 8.26
N ASP A 204 16.96 -2.35 7.67
CA ASP A 204 17.83 -1.23 8.01
C ASP A 204 17.51 -0.76 9.45
N PRO A 205 18.47 -0.81 10.38
CA PRO A 205 18.24 -0.45 11.79
C PRO A 205 18.04 1.05 12.01
N GLU A 206 18.42 1.90 11.05
CA GLU A 206 18.21 3.36 11.09
C GLU A 206 16.94 3.76 10.32
N HIS A 207 16.47 2.90 9.40
CA HIS A 207 15.30 3.11 8.56
C HIS A 207 14.39 1.88 8.57
N GLU A 208 13.66 1.67 9.67
CA GLU A 208 12.72 0.55 9.81
C GLU A 208 11.82 0.40 8.58
N LYS A 209 11.47 -0.85 8.24
CA LYS A 209 10.70 -1.27 7.07
C LYS A 209 11.43 -1.19 5.72
N HIS A 210 12.69 -0.79 5.72
CA HIS A 210 13.55 -0.79 4.54
C HIS A 210 14.63 -1.86 4.61
N CYS A 211 15.20 -2.18 3.46
CA CYS A 211 16.31 -3.13 3.35
C CYS A 211 17.65 -2.45 3.63
N ASP A 212 18.57 -3.12 4.32
CA ASP A 212 19.92 -2.65 4.63
C ASP A 212 20.90 -2.70 3.43
N VAL A 213 20.47 -3.28 2.30
CA VAL A 213 21.27 -3.36 1.08
C VAL A 213 21.05 -2.13 0.19
N GLU A 214 22.07 -1.27 0.06
CA GLU A 214 21.99 0.00 -0.70
C GLU A 214 21.51 -0.13 -2.15
N SER A 215 21.79 -1.27 -2.81
CA SER A 215 21.37 -1.53 -4.19
C SER A 215 19.96 -2.12 -4.31
N CYS A 216 19.32 -2.46 -3.19
CA CYS A 216 17.98 -3.03 -3.16
C CYS A 216 16.95 -1.96 -3.53
N LEU A 217 15.93 -2.35 -4.28
CA LEU A 217 14.74 -1.53 -4.50
C LEU A 217 14.11 -1.06 -3.19
N MET A 218 14.15 -1.88 -2.13
CA MET A 218 13.60 -1.54 -0.80
C MET A 218 14.57 -0.75 0.09
N TYR A 219 15.69 -0.26 -0.44
CA TYR A 219 16.54 0.69 0.29
C TYR A 219 15.79 2.02 0.45
N TRP A 220 15.83 2.61 1.65
CA TRP A 220 15.04 3.80 2.02
C TRP A 220 15.23 4.99 1.06
N ALA A 221 16.40 5.12 0.41
CA ALA A 221 16.66 6.20 -0.54
C ALA A 221 15.70 6.22 -1.75
N ALA A 222 14.96 5.14 -2.00
CA ALA A 222 13.96 5.08 -3.07
C ALA A 222 12.71 5.94 -2.78
N GLU A 223 12.44 6.27 -1.51
CA GLU A 223 11.29 7.08 -1.10
C GLU A 223 11.64 8.58 -0.94
N SER A 224 12.93 8.95 -1.01
CA SER A 224 13.40 10.32 -0.77
C SER A 224 14.32 10.91 -1.84
N SER A 225 14.04 12.15 -2.27
CA SER A 225 14.81 12.82 -3.33
C SER A 225 16.27 13.10 -2.99
N SER A 226 16.57 13.30 -1.70
CA SER A 226 17.90 13.68 -1.22
C SER A 226 18.95 12.58 -1.45
N SER A 227 18.50 11.34 -1.67
CA SER A 227 19.34 10.14 -1.74
C SER A 227 19.26 9.40 -3.08
N LEU A 228 18.51 9.94 -4.05
CA LEU A 228 18.35 9.34 -5.38
C LEU A 228 19.67 9.20 -6.15
N GLY A 229 20.64 10.07 -5.91
CA GLY A 229 21.91 10.07 -6.64
C GLY A 229 22.64 8.71 -6.61
N ASN A 230 22.63 8.01 -5.48
CA ASN A 230 23.30 6.71 -5.35
C ASN A 230 22.47 5.58 -5.96
N LEU A 231 21.15 5.62 -5.79
CA LEU A 231 20.22 4.60 -6.25
C LEU A 231 20.11 4.56 -7.79
N PHE A 232 20.19 5.72 -8.43
CA PHE A 232 20.02 5.87 -9.88
C PHE A 232 21.33 6.03 -10.66
N ASN A 233 22.49 5.76 -10.03
CA ASN A 233 23.80 5.86 -10.69
C ASN A 233 23.92 5.03 -12.00
N ALA A 234 23.10 3.99 -12.17
CA ALA A 234 23.06 3.17 -13.38
C ALA A 234 22.02 3.63 -14.43
N GLY A 235 21.17 4.62 -14.10
CA GLY A 235 20.08 5.06 -14.97
C GLY A 235 18.99 4.00 -15.19
N THR A 236 18.91 2.99 -14.32
CA THR A 236 17.99 1.86 -14.41
C THR A 236 17.16 1.74 -13.13
N VAL A 237 15.97 1.14 -13.24
CA VAL A 237 15.12 0.82 -12.10
C VAL A 237 15.82 -0.22 -11.21
N PRO A 238 16.09 0.06 -9.92
CA PRO A 238 16.66 -0.89 -8.98
C PRO A 238 15.81 -2.16 -8.88
N GLN A 239 16.45 -3.27 -8.53
CA GLN A 239 15.77 -4.55 -8.35
C GLN A 239 15.72 -4.93 -6.87
N LEU A 240 14.78 -5.79 -6.51
CA LEU A 240 14.78 -6.41 -5.18
C LEU A 240 16.06 -7.23 -5.02
N ASP A 241 16.74 -7.05 -3.88
CA ASP A 241 17.84 -7.90 -3.47
C ASP A 241 17.36 -9.36 -3.27
N PRO A 242 18.23 -10.38 -3.46
CA PRO A 242 17.88 -11.77 -3.20
C PRO A 242 17.22 -12.04 -1.84
N LYS A 243 17.56 -11.27 -0.80
CA LYS A 243 16.92 -11.43 0.51
C LYS A 243 15.44 -11.04 0.50
N CYS A 244 15.11 -9.86 -0.04
CA CYS A 244 13.71 -9.45 -0.22
C CYS A 244 12.94 -10.42 -1.15
N LEU A 245 13.59 -10.97 -2.17
CA LEU A 245 12.97 -11.98 -3.03
C LEU A 245 12.67 -13.28 -2.26
N ALA A 246 13.59 -13.73 -1.42
CA ALA A 246 13.40 -14.91 -0.59
C ALA A 246 12.21 -14.76 0.38
N ASP A 247 12.03 -13.57 0.93
CA ASP A 247 10.88 -13.24 1.78
C ASP A 247 9.55 -13.36 1.04
N LEU A 248 9.46 -12.78 -0.16
CA LEU A 248 8.25 -12.90 -1.00
C LEU A 248 7.96 -14.37 -1.36
N GLN A 249 9.00 -15.14 -1.71
CA GLN A 249 8.88 -16.56 -2.02
C GLN A 249 8.40 -17.38 -0.82
N ALA A 250 8.93 -17.10 0.37
CA ALA A 250 8.50 -17.73 1.61
C ALA A 250 7.03 -17.39 1.95
N ASN A 251 6.51 -16.26 1.46
CA ASN A 251 5.13 -15.82 1.66
C ASN A 251 4.21 -16.08 0.45
N GLY A 252 4.55 -17.05 -0.40
CA GLY A 252 3.68 -17.53 -1.48
C GLY A 252 3.89 -16.86 -2.84
N GLY A 253 4.92 -16.04 -3.00
CA GLY A 253 5.35 -15.43 -4.26
C GLY A 253 6.18 -16.36 -5.15
N LYS A 254 6.52 -15.86 -6.35
CA LYS A 254 7.29 -16.56 -7.39
C LYS A 254 8.79 -16.68 -7.11
#